data_AF-A0A932X9N3-F1
#
_entry.id   AF-A0A932X9N3-F1
#
_cell.length_a   1.000
_cell.length_b   1.000
_cell.length_c   1.000
_cell.angle_alpha   90.00
_cell.angle_beta   90.00
_cell.angle_gamma   90.00
#
_symmetry.space_group_name_H-M   'P 1'
#
loop_
_entity.id
_entity.type
_entity.pdbx_description
1 polymer ?
#
loop_
_entity_poly.entity_id
_entity_poly.type
_entity_poly.pdbx_seq_one_letter_code
_entity_poly.pdbx_strand_id
1 'polypeptide(L)'
;MSLNIKNQRVYDLASELARISGQSMTSVVLDALIEQRKRLLGKNDVEKRVGEFLAIAERCAKHIRQPFRSTEHGDMLYDESGMPQ
;
A
#
# COMPACT_ATOMS: atom_id res chain seq x y z
N MET A 1 16.56 -9.89 -28.22
CA MET A 1 15.75 -11.04 -27.75
C MET A 1 14.42 -11.01 -28.47
N SER A 2 13.86 -12.16 -28.88
CA SER A 2 12.54 -12.24 -29.51
C SER A 2 11.46 -12.62 -28.49
N LEU A 3 10.32 -11.94 -28.51
CA LEU A 3 9.15 -12.27 -27.69
C LEU A 3 8.36 -13.37 -28.41
N ASN A 4 8.39 -14.60 -27.88
CA ASN A 4 7.62 -15.72 -28.43
C ASN A 4 6.41 -16.00 -27.53
N ILE A 5 5.20 -15.78 -28.05
CA ILE A 5 3.93 -16.04 -27.38
C ILE A 5 3.26 -17.23 -28.08
N LYS A 6 3.25 -18.39 -27.40
CA LYS A 6 2.68 -19.64 -27.94
C LYS A 6 1.15 -19.75 -27.79
N ASN A 7 0.54 -18.87 -27.00
CA ASN A 7 -0.90 -18.86 -26.78
C ASN A 7 -1.56 -17.87 -27.75
N GLN A 8 -2.41 -18.37 -28.65
CA GLN A 8 -3.05 -17.54 -29.68
C GLN A 8 -3.84 -16.37 -29.10
N ARG A 9 -4.61 -16.60 -28.02
CA ARG A 9 -5.41 -15.55 -27.39
C ARG A 9 -4.56 -14.42 -26.79
N VAL A 10 -3.40 -14.77 -26.24
CA VAL A 10 -2.46 -13.78 -25.69
C VAL A 10 -1.82 -12.98 -26.83
N TYR A 11 -1.48 -13.66 -27.92
CA TYR A 11 -0.93 -13.01 -29.11
C TYR A 11 -1.92 -12.01 -29.70
N ASP A 12 -3.18 -12.42 -29.90
CA ASP A 12 -4.23 -11.57 -30.48
C ASP A 12 -4.46 -10.32 -29.62
N LEU A 13 -4.56 -10.49 -28.29
CA LEU A 13 -4.74 -9.38 -27.36
C LEU A 13 -3.54 -8.42 -27.36
N ALA A 14 -2.32 -8.95 -27.30
CA ALA A 14 -1.11 -8.12 -27.31
C ALA A 14 -0.95 -7.38 -28.64
N SER A 15 -1.31 -8.02 -29.77
CA SER A 15 -1.26 -7.45 -31.11
C SER A 15 -2.29 -6.33 -31.29
N GLU A 16 -3.53 -6.55 -30.83
CA GLU A 16 -4.58 -5.53 -30.83
C GLU A 16 -4.17 -4.31 -30.01
N LEU A 17 -3.68 -4.52 -28.79
CA LEU A 17 -3.23 -3.45 -27.92
C LEU A 17 -2.04 -2.68 -28.51
N ALA A 18 -1.07 -3.38 -29.11
CA ALA A 18 0.05 -2.75 -29.82
C ALA A 18 -0.42 -1.89 -30.99
N ARG A 19 -1.40 -2.37 -31.76
CA ARG A 19 -1.98 -1.61 -32.88
C ARG A 19 -2.70 -0.35 -32.40
N ILE A 20 -3.46 -0.44 -31.31
CA ILE A 20 -4.22 0.69 -30.75
C ILE A 20 -3.27 1.71 -30.10
N SER A 21 -2.23 1.25 -29.39
CA SER A 21 -1.30 2.14 -28.68
C SER A 21 -0.17 2.70 -29.57
N GLY A 22 0.03 2.13 -30.76
CA GLY A 22 1.15 2.49 -31.64
C GLY A 22 2.52 2.03 -31.13
N GLN A 23 2.55 1.17 -30.12
CA GLN A 23 3.77 0.64 -29.52
C GLN A 23 4.09 -0.76 -30.07
N SER A 24 5.31 -1.25 -29.79
CA SER A 24 5.65 -2.65 -30.05
C SER A 24 4.89 -3.59 -29.11
N MET A 25 4.60 -4.82 -29.55
CA MET A 25 4.04 -5.86 -28.67
C MET A 25 4.87 -6.07 -27.40
N THR A 26 6.19 -6.00 -27.50
CA THR A 26 7.08 -6.12 -26.34
C THR A 26 6.87 -4.99 -25.33
N SER A 27 6.69 -3.76 -25.81
CA SER A 27 6.43 -2.60 -24.95
C SER A 27 5.09 -2.74 -24.24
N VAL A 28 4.03 -3.11 -24.96
CA VAL A 28 2.69 -3.32 -24.38
C VAL A 28 2.71 -4.41 -23.31
N VAL A 29 3.36 -5.55 -23.60
CA VAL A 29 3.45 -6.65 -22.64
C VAL A 29 4.29 -6.25 -21.43
N LEU A 30 5.39 -5.52 -21.63
CA LEU A 30 6.21 -5.01 -20.54
C LEU A 30 5.41 -4.07 -19.63
N ASP A 31 4.70 -3.11 -20.20
CA ASP A 31 3.90 -2.13 -19.45
C ASP A 31 2.80 -2.83 -18.64
N ALA A 32 2.10 -3.79 -19.24
CA ALA A 32 1.08 -4.60 -18.55
C ALA A 32 1.66 -5.42 -17.38
N LEU A 33 2.84 -6.01 -17.56
CA LEU A 33 3.53 -6.76 -16.51
C LEU A 33 4.01 -5.85 -15.37
N ILE A 34 4.52 -4.66 -15.69
CA ILE A 34 4.91 -3.66 -14.69
C ILE A 34 3.70 -3.21 -13.88
N GLU A 35 2.59 -2.88 -14.54
CA GLU A 35 1.37 -2.44 -13.86
C GLU A 35 0.82 -3.54 -12.94
N GLN A 36 0.75 -4.78 -13.44
CA GLN A 36 0.29 -5.91 -12.65
C GLN A 36 1.20 -6.18 -11.46
N ARG A 37 2.52 -6.12 -11.64
CA ARG A 37 3.48 -6.24 -10.55
C ARG A 37 3.29 -5.14 -9.49
N LYS A 38 3.14 -3.89 -9.92
CA LYS A 38 2.89 -2.75 -9.02
C LYS A 38 1.60 -2.93 -8.23
N ARG A 39 0.53 -3.41 -8.88
CA ARG A 39 -0.77 -3.66 -8.23
C ARG A 39 -0.66 -4.77 -7.17
N LEU A 40 0.07 -5.84 -7.46
CA LEU A 40 0.25 -6.95 -6.52
C LEU A 40 1.18 -6.58 -5.35
N LEU A 41 2.33 -5.98 -5.64
CA LEU A 41 3.28 -5.56 -4.60
C LEU A 41 2.74 -4.42 -3.74
N GLY A 42 2.07 -3.43 -4.36
CA GLY A 42 1.49 -2.31 -3.63
C GLY A 42 0.43 -2.73 -2.61
N LYS A 43 -0.36 -3.77 -2.91
CA LYS A 43 -1.30 -4.35 -1.94
C LYS A 43 -0.58 -4.99 -0.76
N ASN A 44 0.42 -5.83 -1.05
CA ASN A 44 1.21 -6.51 -0.02
C ASN A 44 1.97 -5.50 0.87
N ASP A 45 2.51 -4.43 0.29
CA ASP A 45 3.24 -3.40 1.04
C ASP A 45 2.33 -2.58 1.97
N VAL A 46 1.10 -2.27 1.55
CA VAL A 46 0.12 -1.58 2.39
C VAL A 46 -0.32 -2.46 3.55
N GLU A 47 -0.70 -3.71 3.28
CA GLU A 47 -1.13 -4.66 4.33
C GLU A 47 -0.01 -4.91 5.34
N LYS A 48 1.23 -5.09 4.86
CA LYS A 48 2.40 -5.25 5.72
C LYS A 48 2.65 -4.02 6.60
N ARG A 49 2.61 -2.81 6.02
CA ARG A 49 2.78 -1.55 6.76
C ARG A 49 1.71 -1.33 7.81
N VAL A 50 0.44 -1.61 7.47
CA VAL A 50 -0.67 -1.53 8.43
C VAL A 50 -0.45 -2.53 9.58
N GLY A 51 -0.03 -3.76 9.28
CA GLY A 51 0.32 -4.75 10.30
C GLY A 51 1.46 -4.29 11.21
N GLU A 52 2.51 -3.70 10.66
CA GLU A 52 3.63 -3.13 11.43
C GLU A 52 3.17 -1.96 12.34
N PHE A 53 2.33 -1.05 11.83
CA PHE A 53 1.77 0.04 12.62
C PHE A 53 0.88 -0.47 13.75
N LEU A 54 0.01 -1.44 13.49
CA LEU A 54 -0.83 -2.05 14.53
C LEU A 54 0.01 -2.75 15.60
N ALA A 55 1.07 -3.46 15.20
CA ALA A 55 1.98 -4.09 16.15
C ALA A 55 2.72 -3.06 17.01
N ILE A 56 3.11 -1.91 16.46
CA ILE A 56 3.69 -0.79 17.23
C ILE A 56 2.64 -0.24 18.20
N ALA A 57 1.44 0.06 17.72
CA ALA A 57 0.35 0.61 18.52
C ALA A 57 0.00 -0.32 19.71
N GLU A 58 -0.06 -1.63 19.48
CA GLU A 58 -0.32 -2.61 20.54
C GLU A 58 0.80 -2.63 21.60
N ARG A 59 2.06 -2.54 21.18
CA ARG A 59 3.19 -2.44 22.12
C ARG A 59 3.11 -1.15 22.93
N CYS A 60 2.88 -0.01 22.29
CA CYS A 60 2.73 1.26 22.97
C CYS A 60 1.58 1.23 23.99
N ALA A 61 0.41 0.70 23.60
CA ALA A 61 -0.77 0.61 24.45
C ALA A 61 -0.52 -0.21 25.73
N LYS A 62 0.32 -1.26 25.68
CA LYS A 62 0.69 -2.07 26.87
C LYS A 62 1.48 -1.28 27.90
N HIS A 63 2.17 -0.21 27.51
CA HIS A 63 2.98 0.61 28.41
C HIS A 63 2.22 1.80 29.01
N ILE A 64 1.02 2.12 28.51
CA ILE A 64 0.18 3.21 29.04
C ILE A 64 -0.54 2.71 30.31
N ARG A 65 -0.21 3.32 31.45
CA ARG A 65 -0.78 3.00 32.77
C ARG A 65 -1.90 3.98 33.14
N GLN A 66 -2.76 3.59 34.08
CA GLN A 66 -3.71 4.52 34.70
C GLN A 66 -2.97 5.64 35.46
N PRO A 67 -3.48 6.89 35.48
CA PRO A 67 -4.74 7.35 34.88
C PRO A 67 -4.66 7.72 33.39
N PHE A 68 -3.45 7.80 32.81
CA PHE A 68 -3.18 8.19 31.41
C PHE A 68 -3.89 7.36 30.34
N ARG A 69 -4.42 6.20 30.71
CA ARG A 69 -5.16 5.30 29.82
C ARG A 69 -6.65 5.66 29.70
N SER A 70 -7.19 6.45 30.63
CA SER A 70 -8.63 6.75 30.69
C SER A 70 -9.00 8.21 30.94
N THR A 71 -8.02 9.07 31.21
CA THR A 71 -8.21 10.52 31.39
C THR A 71 -7.83 11.26 30.11
N GLU A 72 -8.64 12.26 29.74
CA GLU A 72 -8.29 13.17 28.65
C GLU A 72 -7.01 13.94 28.98
N HIS A 73 -6.11 14.03 28.02
CA HIS A 73 -4.81 14.68 28.19
C HIS A 73 -4.93 16.15 28.66
N GLY A 74 -6.02 16.83 28.29
CA GLY A 74 -6.34 18.18 28.76
C GLY A 74 -6.49 18.23 30.28
N ASP A 75 -7.33 17.37 30.83
CA ASP A 75 -7.61 17.30 32.29
C ASP A 75 -6.40 16.81 33.10
N MET A 76 -5.40 16.20 32.43
CA MET A 76 -4.15 15.77 33.05
C MET A 76 -3.06 16.84 33.07
N LEU A 77 -3.04 17.72 32.08
CA LEU A 77 -1.94 18.65 31.85
C LEU A 77 -2.31 20.08 32.20
N TYR A 78 -3.59 20.41 32.27
CA TYR A 78 -4.07 21.77 32.49
C TYR A 78 -5.14 21.79 33.59
N ASP A 79 -5.10 22.81 34.43
CA ASP A 79 -6.16 23.09 35.39
C ASP A 79 -7.40 23.72 34.73
N GLU A 80 -8.45 23.96 35.51
CA GLU A 80 -9.71 24.57 35.04
C GLU A 80 -9.53 25.99 34.46
N SER A 81 -8.41 26.66 34.75
CA SER A 81 -8.04 27.97 34.19
C SER A 81 -7.20 27.85 32.91
N GLY A 82 -6.88 26.62 32.47
CA GLY A 82 -6.06 26.33 31.30
C GLY A 82 -4.55 26.47 31.56
N MET A 83 -4.12 26.56 32.82
CA MET A 83 -2.71 26.68 33.18
C MET A 83 -2.08 25.29 33.37
N PRO A 84 -0.80 25.11 32.99
CA PRO A 84 -0.11 23.84 33.21
C PRO A 84 -0.09 23.44 34.69
N GLN A 85 -0.45 22.19 34.99
CA GLN A 85 -0.30 21.58 36.32
C GLN A 85 1.05 20.85 36.49
#